data_AF-A0A9W6GF10-F1
#
_entry.id   AF-A0A9W6GF10-F1
#
_cell.length_a   1.000
_cell.length_b   1.000
_cell.length_c   1.000
_cell.angle_alpha   90.00
_cell.angle_beta   90.00
_cell.angle_gamma   90.00
#
_symmetry.space_group_name_H-M   'P 1'
#
loop_
_entity.id
_entity.type
_entity.pdbx_description
1 polymer ?
#
loop_
_entity_poly.entity_id
_entity_poly.type
_entity_poly.pdbx_seq_one_letter_code
_entity_poly.pdbx_strand_id
1 'polypeptide(L)'
;MQIIPAIDLKDGKCVRLRQGKFNEVTIYYDKPEEAALRWQNEGAEVLHVVDLDGAKEGKISNLPSIKKIREAFGGAIEVGGGIRRIEDIELLISSGIDRVILGTVAAQSPEFVKKVCKKFPERIIVGIDAKDGLVAVKGWVEVTKIKAIELALKMQDYGIWGIIYTDISRDGMLTGPNIEATKALVEAVKVPVIASGGVSSLEDIKRLAQIENLWGVITGKAIYSGAINLKEAIEMVNK
;
A
#
# COMPACT_ATOMS: atom_id res chain seq x y z
N MET A 1 -15.60 2.68 4.29
CA MET A 1 -14.19 2.86 3.87
C MET A 1 -13.31 2.16 4.91
N GLN A 2 -12.25 1.45 4.49
CA GLN A 2 -11.32 0.73 5.37
C GLN A 2 -10.17 1.64 5.85
N ILE A 3 -9.75 1.50 7.11
CA ILE A 3 -8.52 2.13 7.63
C ILE A 3 -7.43 1.07 7.73
N ILE A 4 -6.36 1.23 6.96
CA ILE A 4 -5.38 0.18 6.68
C ILE A 4 -4.03 0.58 7.31
N PRO A 5 -3.66 0.03 8.47
CA PRO A 5 -2.34 0.28 9.05
C PRO A 5 -1.22 -0.34 8.21
N ALA A 6 -0.12 0.40 8.05
CA ALA A 6 1.05 -0.02 7.30
C ALA A 6 2.17 -0.60 8.19
N ILE A 7 2.88 -1.61 7.68
CA ILE A 7 4.10 -2.17 8.25
C ILE A 7 5.18 -2.16 7.17
N ASP A 8 6.21 -1.35 7.35
CA ASP A 8 7.39 -1.37 6.47
C ASP A 8 8.45 -2.30 7.07
N LEU A 9 8.97 -3.22 6.26
CA LEU A 9 9.96 -4.21 6.67
C LEU A 9 11.35 -3.85 6.17
N LYS A 10 12.31 -3.82 7.10
CA LYS A 10 13.73 -3.67 6.79
C LYS A 10 14.58 -4.49 7.76
N ASP A 11 15.54 -5.27 7.25
CA ASP A 11 16.42 -6.17 7.99
C ASP A 11 15.64 -7.09 8.95
N GLY A 12 14.47 -7.57 8.53
CA GLY A 12 13.57 -8.42 9.33
C GLY A 12 12.72 -7.68 10.37
N LYS A 13 12.84 -6.35 10.49
CA LYS A 13 12.20 -5.52 11.52
C LYS A 13 11.10 -4.61 10.97
N CYS A 14 10.19 -4.17 11.84
CA CYS A 14 9.19 -3.17 11.52
C CYS A 14 9.80 -1.77 11.70
N VAL A 15 9.88 -1.02 10.62
CA VAL A 15 10.55 0.27 10.58
C VAL A 15 9.66 1.35 9.97
N ARG A 16 10.17 2.58 9.95
CA ARG A 16 9.69 3.63 9.06
C ARG A 16 10.87 4.43 8.52
N LEU A 17 10.82 4.74 7.23
CA LEU A 17 11.76 5.65 6.59
C LEU A 17 11.28 7.10 6.73
N ARG A 18 12.17 8.02 7.05
CA ARG A 18 11.87 9.46 6.95
C ARG A 18 11.92 9.88 5.48
N GLN A 19 10.76 10.23 4.91
CA GLN A 19 10.62 10.64 3.49
C GLN A 19 11.22 9.62 2.49
N GLY A 20 11.05 8.32 2.74
CA GLY A 20 11.57 7.27 1.87
C GLY A 20 13.10 7.11 1.87
N LYS A 21 13.83 7.84 2.73
CA LYS A 21 15.30 7.75 2.81
C LYS A 21 15.73 6.53 3.63
N PHE A 22 16.39 5.59 2.96
CA PHE A 22 16.86 4.31 3.53
C PHE A 22 17.91 4.44 4.65
N ASN A 23 18.55 5.60 4.80
CA ASN A 23 19.53 5.89 5.85
C ASN A 23 18.94 6.61 7.07
N GLU A 24 17.68 7.05 7.02
CA GLU A 24 16.97 7.69 8.13
C GLU A 24 15.84 6.76 8.61
N VAL A 25 16.22 5.72 9.37
CA VAL A 25 15.33 4.63 9.80
C VAL A 25 14.98 4.78 11.28
N THR A 26 13.69 4.70 11.60
CA THR A 26 13.20 4.47 12.97
C THR A 26 12.71 3.04 13.07
N ILE A 27 13.23 2.27 14.02
CA ILE A 27 12.74 0.91 14.32
C ILE A 27 11.59 1.05 15.32
N TYR A 28 10.42 0.53 14.97
CA TYR A 28 9.26 0.50 15.87
C TYR A 28 9.15 -0.83 16.61
N TYR A 29 9.42 -1.94 15.92
CA TYR A 29 9.43 -3.27 16.51
C TYR A 29 10.56 -4.11 15.92
N ASP A 30 11.32 -4.79 16.77
CA ASP A 30 12.29 -5.80 16.35
C ASP A 30 11.60 -7.04 15.75
N LYS A 31 10.37 -7.32 16.20
CA LYS A 31 9.52 -8.41 15.71
C LYS A 31 8.27 -7.83 15.03
N PRO A 32 8.18 -7.86 13.69
CA PRO A 32 7.06 -7.26 12.97
C PRO A 32 5.69 -7.85 13.31
N GLU A 33 5.64 -9.10 13.75
CA GLU A 33 4.42 -9.74 14.25
C GLU A 33 3.79 -9.00 15.44
N GLU A 34 4.57 -8.27 16.24
CA GLU A 34 4.05 -7.46 17.36
C GLU A 34 3.23 -6.26 16.86
N ALA A 35 3.64 -5.63 15.76
CA ALA A 35 2.86 -4.57 15.13
C ALA A 35 1.54 -5.13 14.57
N ALA A 36 1.59 -6.29 13.92
CA ALA A 36 0.42 -6.96 13.36
C ALA A 36 -0.62 -7.31 14.44
N LEU A 37 -0.18 -7.86 15.58
CA LEU A 37 -1.04 -8.15 16.75
C LEU A 37 -1.67 -6.88 17.31
N ARG A 38 -0.88 -5.80 17.43
CA ARG A 38 -1.39 -4.52 17.89
C ARG A 38 -2.53 -4.02 16.99
N TRP A 39 -2.30 -3.99 15.68
CA TRP A 39 -3.28 -3.51 14.71
C TRP A 39 -4.55 -4.37 14.67
N GLN A 40 -4.42 -5.69 14.81
CA GLN A 40 -5.57 -6.56 14.99
C GLN A 40 -6.38 -6.21 16.24
N ASN A 41 -5.71 -6.02 17.38
CA ASN A 41 -6.37 -5.69 18.65
C ASN A 41 -7.02 -4.30 18.64
N GLU A 42 -6.54 -3.40 17.78
CA GLU A 42 -7.13 -2.08 17.54
C GLU A 42 -8.26 -2.12 16.48
N GLY A 43 -8.54 -3.29 15.88
CA GLY A 43 -9.71 -3.52 15.02
C GLY A 43 -9.42 -3.52 13.51
N ALA A 44 -8.16 -3.53 13.08
CA ALA A 44 -7.82 -3.55 11.66
C ALA A 44 -8.28 -4.86 10.98
N GLU A 45 -8.98 -4.74 9.85
CA GLU A 45 -9.38 -5.88 9.02
C GLU A 45 -8.39 -6.16 7.88
N VAL A 46 -7.54 -5.19 7.57
CA VAL A 46 -6.58 -5.24 6.46
C VAL A 46 -5.23 -4.71 6.93
N LEU A 47 -4.13 -5.38 6.59
CA LEU A 47 -2.76 -4.87 6.76
C LEU A 47 -2.11 -4.59 5.41
N HIS A 48 -1.45 -3.43 5.33
CA HIS A 48 -0.55 -3.09 4.25
C HIS A 48 0.89 -3.37 4.65
N VAL A 49 1.59 -4.26 3.94
CA VAL A 49 2.97 -4.66 4.28
C VAL A 49 3.91 -4.38 3.11
N VAL A 50 5.01 -3.68 3.36
CA VAL A 50 6.00 -3.35 2.34
C VAL A 50 7.36 -3.93 2.68
N ASP A 51 7.89 -4.81 1.83
CA ASP A 51 9.28 -5.27 1.90
C ASP A 51 10.21 -4.21 1.29
N LEU A 52 10.80 -3.35 2.13
CA LEU A 52 11.67 -2.26 1.66
C LEU A 52 12.99 -2.77 1.10
N ASP A 53 13.57 -3.80 1.73
CA ASP A 53 14.78 -4.44 1.21
C ASP A 53 14.49 -5.08 -0.14
N GLY A 54 13.34 -5.75 -0.25
CA GLY A 54 12.91 -6.33 -1.51
C GLY A 54 12.64 -5.30 -2.59
N ALA A 55 12.03 -4.17 -2.25
CA ALA A 55 11.84 -3.04 -3.17
C ALA A 55 13.17 -2.55 -3.76
N LYS A 56 14.24 -2.53 -2.95
CA LYS A 56 15.59 -2.17 -3.36
C LYS A 56 16.28 -3.27 -4.18
N GLU A 57 16.20 -4.52 -3.75
CA GLU A 57 16.90 -5.65 -4.36
C GLU A 57 16.20 -6.23 -5.60
N GLY A 58 14.88 -6.02 -5.73
CA GLY A 58 14.08 -6.58 -6.82
C GLY A 58 13.71 -8.05 -6.67
N LYS A 59 13.65 -8.55 -5.42
CA LYS A 59 13.22 -9.89 -5.03
C LYS A 59 12.64 -9.82 -3.61
N ILE A 60 11.92 -10.83 -3.14
CA ILE A 60 11.45 -10.87 -1.74
C ILE A 60 12.64 -11.12 -0.82
N SER A 61 12.85 -10.24 0.16
CA SER A 61 13.97 -10.29 1.11
C SER A 61 13.52 -10.55 2.55
N ASN A 62 12.27 -10.23 2.89
CA ASN A 62 11.72 -10.36 4.25
C ASN A 62 10.64 -11.45 4.38
N LEU A 63 10.70 -12.52 3.56
CA LEU A 63 9.70 -13.60 3.59
C LEU A 63 9.47 -14.23 4.98
N PRO A 64 10.49 -14.51 5.81
CA PRO A 64 10.25 -15.04 7.17
C PRO A 64 9.41 -14.11 8.04
N SER A 65 9.65 -12.79 7.97
CA SER A 65 8.87 -11.79 8.70
C SER A 65 7.44 -11.68 8.17
N ILE A 66 7.25 -11.74 6.84
CA ILE A 66 5.92 -11.74 6.21
C ILE A 66 5.09 -12.94 6.69
N LYS A 67 5.68 -14.14 6.78
CA LYS A 67 5.00 -15.34 7.28
C LYS A 67 4.57 -15.20 8.75
N LYS A 68 5.45 -14.65 9.60
CA LYS A 68 5.12 -14.37 11.00
C LYS A 68 4.00 -13.36 11.17
N ILE A 69 3.97 -12.30 10.34
CA ILE A 69 2.86 -11.34 10.32
C ILE A 69 1.55 -12.06 9.96
N ARG A 70 1.58 -12.93 8.93
CA ARG A 70 0.41 -13.71 8.53
C ARG A 70 -0.09 -14.65 9.63
N GLU A 71 0.80 -15.28 10.39
CA GLU A 71 0.42 -16.13 11.52
C GLU A 71 -0.24 -15.34 12.66
N ALA A 72 0.19 -14.08 12.86
CA ALA A 72 -0.29 -13.23 13.93
C ALA A 72 -1.58 -12.47 13.61
N PHE A 73 -1.77 -12.05 12.35
CA PHE A 73 -2.93 -11.30 11.89
C PHE A 73 -3.96 -12.26 11.28
N GLY A 74 -5.25 -12.05 11.50
CA GLY A 74 -6.35 -12.88 11.00
C GLY A 74 -7.11 -12.28 9.82
N GLY A 75 -6.96 -10.97 9.56
CA GLY A 75 -7.62 -10.27 8.44
C GLY A 75 -6.89 -10.43 7.09
N ALA A 76 -7.21 -9.58 6.12
CA ALA A 76 -6.55 -9.59 4.81
C ALA A 76 -5.17 -8.92 4.85
N ILE A 77 -4.18 -9.48 4.17
CA ILE A 77 -2.85 -8.88 4.04
C ILE A 77 -2.53 -8.60 2.58
N GLU A 78 -2.16 -7.37 2.29
CA GLU A 78 -1.57 -6.98 1.01
C GLU A 78 -0.06 -6.75 1.16
N VAL A 79 0.74 -7.37 0.29
CA VAL A 79 2.20 -7.30 0.33
C VAL A 79 2.76 -6.68 -0.94
N GLY A 80 3.59 -5.66 -0.79
CA GLY A 80 4.39 -5.07 -1.85
C GLY A 80 5.88 -5.12 -1.56
N GLY A 81 6.69 -4.71 -2.54
CA GLY A 81 8.15 -4.59 -2.41
C GLY A 81 8.92 -5.65 -3.21
N GLY A 82 9.51 -5.24 -4.33
CA GLY A 82 10.48 -6.07 -5.06
C GLY A 82 9.91 -7.16 -5.98
N ILE A 83 8.59 -7.25 -6.09
CA ILE A 83 7.91 -8.36 -6.78
C ILE A 83 7.95 -8.12 -8.29
N ARG A 84 8.72 -8.95 -9.00
CA ARG A 84 8.98 -8.81 -10.45
C ARG A 84 8.74 -10.08 -11.25
N ARG A 85 8.49 -11.20 -10.57
CA ARG A 85 8.38 -12.53 -11.19
C ARG A 85 7.13 -13.26 -10.71
N ILE A 86 6.67 -14.23 -11.49
CA ILE A 86 5.47 -15.00 -11.18
C ILE A 86 5.70 -15.85 -9.94
N GLU A 87 6.90 -16.39 -9.79
CA GLU A 87 7.30 -17.27 -8.70
C GLU A 87 7.24 -16.53 -7.34
N ASP A 88 7.56 -15.23 -7.33
CA ASP A 88 7.45 -14.39 -6.13
C ASP A 88 5.97 -14.23 -5.71
N ILE A 89 5.06 -14.07 -6.68
CA ILE A 89 3.62 -13.95 -6.45
C ILE A 89 3.05 -15.28 -5.93
N GLU A 90 3.43 -16.41 -6.53
CA GLU A 90 3.04 -17.76 -6.07
C GLU A 90 3.52 -18.02 -4.65
N LEU A 91 4.75 -17.63 -4.34
CA LEU A 91 5.33 -17.82 -3.02
C LEU A 91 4.56 -17.04 -1.94
N LEU A 92 4.20 -15.79 -2.20
CA LEU A 92 3.41 -14.98 -1.27
C LEU A 92 1.99 -15.53 -1.10
N ILE A 93 1.30 -15.83 -2.22
CA ILE A 93 -0.05 -16.37 -2.20
C ILE A 93 -0.11 -17.72 -1.46
N SER A 94 0.84 -18.62 -1.74
CA SER A 94 0.94 -19.93 -1.06
C SER A 94 1.30 -19.81 0.42
N SER A 95 1.88 -18.68 0.84
CA SER A 95 2.14 -18.34 2.24
C SER A 95 0.95 -17.69 2.95
N GLY A 96 -0.23 -17.63 2.32
CA GLY A 96 -1.45 -17.08 2.91
C GLY A 96 -1.66 -15.57 2.71
N ILE A 97 -0.85 -14.92 1.87
CA ILE A 97 -1.03 -13.50 1.55
C ILE A 97 -2.19 -13.31 0.58
N ASP A 98 -3.15 -12.47 0.96
CA ASP A 98 -4.39 -12.27 0.21
C ASP A 98 -4.15 -11.52 -1.09
N ARG A 99 -3.31 -10.48 -1.08
CA ARG A 99 -3.08 -9.65 -2.27
C ARG A 99 -1.62 -9.26 -2.44
N VAL A 100 -1.19 -9.17 -3.69
CA VAL A 100 0.17 -8.84 -4.07
C VAL A 100 0.18 -7.52 -4.84
N ILE A 101 1.02 -6.58 -4.38
CA ILE A 101 1.10 -5.23 -4.91
C ILE A 101 2.22 -5.14 -5.95
N LEU A 102 1.85 -4.74 -7.16
CA LEU A 102 2.75 -4.52 -8.29
C LEU A 102 2.86 -3.01 -8.56
N GLY A 103 4.00 -2.41 -8.21
CA GLY A 103 4.27 -1.00 -8.46
C GLY A 103 4.96 -0.75 -9.81
N THR A 104 6.27 -0.54 -9.78
CA THR A 104 7.10 -0.21 -10.96
C THR A 104 6.87 -1.13 -12.18
N VAL A 105 6.64 -2.42 -11.98
CA VAL A 105 6.41 -3.38 -13.07
C VAL A 105 5.11 -3.09 -13.84
N ALA A 106 4.11 -2.46 -13.22
CA ALA A 106 2.85 -2.11 -13.89
C ALA A 106 3.05 -1.04 -14.97
N ALA A 107 3.91 -0.06 -14.71
CA ALA A 107 4.26 0.98 -15.67
C ALA A 107 5.26 0.48 -16.73
N GLN A 108 6.25 -0.34 -16.34
CA GLN A 108 7.33 -0.77 -17.23
C GLN A 108 6.99 -2.02 -18.07
N SER A 109 6.10 -2.88 -17.58
CA SER A 109 5.79 -4.17 -18.19
C SER A 109 4.31 -4.52 -18.01
N PRO A 110 3.38 -3.73 -18.61
CA PRO A 110 1.94 -3.92 -18.44
C PRO A 110 1.44 -5.32 -18.86
N GLU A 111 2.06 -5.95 -19.87
CA GLU A 111 1.70 -7.32 -20.28
C GLU A 111 2.03 -8.37 -19.22
N PHE A 112 3.03 -8.12 -18.36
CA PHE A 112 3.27 -8.97 -17.19
C PHE A 112 2.09 -8.91 -16.24
N VAL A 113 1.56 -7.71 -15.95
CA VAL A 113 0.38 -7.51 -15.10
C VAL A 113 -0.83 -8.26 -15.66
N LYS A 114 -1.07 -8.14 -16.97
CA LYS A 114 -2.14 -8.89 -17.66
C LYS A 114 -2.01 -10.40 -17.48
N LYS A 115 -0.79 -10.93 -17.65
CA LYS A 115 -0.51 -12.36 -17.48
C LYS A 115 -0.77 -12.83 -16.05
N VAL A 116 -0.34 -12.07 -15.04
CA VAL A 116 -0.50 -12.45 -13.64
C VAL A 116 -1.94 -12.31 -13.16
N CYS A 117 -2.69 -11.31 -13.61
CA CYS A 117 -4.12 -11.19 -13.27
C CYS A 117 -4.93 -12.38 -13.82
N LYS A 118 -4.59 -12.86 -15.03
CA LYS A 118 -5.19 -14.09 -15.58
C LYS A 118 -4.87 -15.34 -14.74
N LYS A 119 -3.66 -15.42 -14.17
CA LYS A 119 -3.21 -16.57 -13.37
C LYS A 119 -3.70 -16.51 -11.91
N PHE A 120 -3.82 -15.31 -11.35
CA PHE A 120 -4.19 -15.03 -9.97
C PHE A 120 -5.34 -14.02 -9.93
N PRO A 121 -6.56 -14.42 -10.33
CA PRO A 121 -7.71 -13.51 -10.36
C PRO A 121 -7.98 -12.95 -8.96
N GLU A 122 -8.29 -11.65 -8.88
CA GLU A 122 -8.59 -10.94 -7.63
C GLU A 122 -7.45 -10.87 -6.59
N ARG A 123 -6.23 -11.31 -6.95
CA ARG A 123 -5.07 -11.30 -6.04
C ARG A 123 -4.09 -10.16 -6.28
N ILE A 124 -4.27 -9.37 -7.34
CA ILE A 124 -3.28 -8.38 -7.78
C ILE A 124 -3.79 -6.97 -7.52
N ILE A 125 -2.98 -6.18 -6.83
CA ILE A 125 -3.16 -4.74 -6.66
C ILE A 125 -2.08 -4.03 -7.46
N VAL A 126 -2.43 -2.92 -8.11
CA VAL A 126 -1.42 -2.05 -8.73
C VAL A 126 -1.16 -0.84 -7.83
N GLY A 127 0.11 -0.64 -7.45
CA GLY A 127 0.57 0.56 -6.78
C GLY A 127 0.92 1.64 -7.81
N ILE A 128 0.22 2.77 -7.76
CA ILE A 128 0.47 3.94 -8.60
C ILE A 128 0.98 5.06 -7.72
N ASP A 129 2.30 5.19 -7.69
CA ASP A 129 2.97 6.32 -7.09
C ASP A 129 3.02 7.45 -8.11
N ALA A 130 2.58 8.65 -7.74
CA ALA A 130 2.48 9.78 -8.66
C ALA A 130 3.03 11.08 -8.06
N LYS A 131 3.67 11.87 -8.92
CA LYS A 131 4.09 13.24 -8.65
C LYS A 131 3.49 14.14 -9.72
N ASP A 132 2.75 15.16 -9.31
CA ASP A 132 2.08 16.10 -10.22
C ASP A 132 1.20 15.37 -11.26
N GLY A 133 0.54 14.28 -10.85
CA GLY A 133 -0.32 13.45 -11.69
C GLY A 133 0.41 12.48 -12.65
N LEU A 134 1.73 12.48 -12.67
CA LEU A 134 2.57 11.60 -13.48
C LEU A 134 3.14 10.44 -12.66
N VAL A 135 3.15 9.25 -13.24
CA VAL A 135 3.60 8.03 -12.58
C VAL A 135 5.11 8.09 -12.30
N ALA A 136 5.48 7.81 -11.05
CA ALA A 136 6.85 7.65 -10.60
C ALA A 136 7.19 6.15 -10.41
N VAL A 137 8.40 5.76 -10.78
CA VAL A 137 8.89 4.37 -10.73
C VAL A 137 10.26 4.29 -10.06
N LYS A 138 10.75 3.06 -9.84
CA LYS A 138 12.05 2.76 -9.20
C LYS A 138 12.20 3.41 -7.82
N GLY A 139 11.19 3.27 -6.97
CA GLY A 139 11.20 3.89 -5.64
C GLY A 139 11.24 5.42 -5.70
N TRP A 140 10.42 5.99 -6.59
CA TRP A 140 10.22 7.44 -6.76
C TRP A 140 11.39 8.22 -7.39
N VAL A 141 12.42 7.51 -7.86
CA VAL A 141 13.60 8.13 -8.47
C VAL A 141 13.32 8.63 -9.89
N GLU A 142 12.43 7.97 -10.63
CA GLU A 142 12.17 8.28 -12.04
C GLU A 142 10.70 8.64 -12.26
N VAL A 143 10.42 9.87 -12.69
CA VAL A 143 9.08 10.32 -13.09
C VAL A 143 8.90 10.10 -14.59
N THR A 144 7.86 9.35 -14.95
CA THR A 144 7.54 9.01 -16.34
C THR A 144 6.66 10.07 -16.99
N LYS A 145 6.32 9.89 -18.28
CA LYS A 145 5.31 10.72 -18.98
C LYS A 145 3.89 10.15 -18.87
N ILE A 146 3.72 9.01 -18.21
CA ILE A 146 2.43 8.31 -18.11
C ILE A 146 1.60 9.00 -17.02
N LYS A 147 0.35 9.36 -17.32
CA LYS A 147 -0.55 9.88 -16.29
C LYS A 147 -1.06 8.76 -15.38
N ALA A 148 -1.22 9.05 -14.11
CA ALA A 148 -1.72 8.09 -13.11
C ALA A 148 -3.07 7.48 -13.52
N ILE A 149 -4.03 8.32 -13.95
CA ILE A 149 -5.36 7.88 -14.40
C ILE A 149 -5.29 7.00 -15.65
N GLU A 150 -4.43 7.34 -16.62
CA GLU A 150 -4.27 6.54 -17.84
C GLU A 150 -3.71 5.14 -17.51
N LEU A 151 -2.75 5.04 -16.60
CA LEU A 151 -2.25 3.76 -16.13
C LEU A 151 -3.35 2.98 -15.38
N ALA A 152 -4.08 3.64 -14.48
CA ALA A 152 -5.16 3.04 -13.71
C ALA A 152 -6.25 2.41 -14.60
N LEU A 153 -6.73 3.17 -15.60
CA LEU A 153 -7.71 2.69 -16.57
C LEU A 153 -7.21 1.44 -17.29
N LYS A 154 -5.96 1.47 -17.77
CA LYS A 154 -5.35 0.33 -18.46
C LYS A 154 -5.22 -0.90 -17.56
N MET A 155 -4.86 -0.72 -16.29
CA MET A 155 -4.69 -1.84 -15.36
C MET A 155 -6.03 -2.45 -14.95
N GLN A 156 -7.10 -1.64 -14.84
CA GLN A 156 -8.45 -2.14 -14.58
C GLN A 156 -8.89 -3.15 -15.66
N ASP A 157 -8.56 -2.88 -16.93
CA ASP A 157 -8.92 -3.75 -18.06
C ASP A 157 -8.19 -5.10 -18.02
N TYR A 158 -7.17 -5.23 -17.18
CA TYR A 158 -6.43 -6.48 -16.98
C TYR A 158 -6.99 -7.34 -15.84
N GLY A 159 -7.98 -6.86 -15.09
CA GLY A 159 -8.62 -7.61 -14.01
C GLY A 159 -7.86 -7.57 -12.69
N ILE A 160 -7.20 -6.44 -12.39
CA ILE A 160 -6.65 -6.18 -11.05
C ILE A 160 -7.79 -6.12 -10.02
N TRP A 161 -7.51 -6.47 -8.77
CA TRP A 161 -8.44 -6.30 -7.66
C TRP A 161 -8.66 -4.82 -7.34
N GLY A 162 -7.60 -3.99 -7.41
CA GLY A 162 -7.69 -2.59 -7.04
C GLY A 162 -6.38 -1.84 -7.20
N ILE A 163 -6.43 -0.55 -6.89
CA ILE A 163 -5.34 0.40 -7.05
C ILE A 163 -4.99 1.00 -5.70
N ILE A 164 -3.70 1.04 -5.37
CA ILE A 164 -3.18 1.89 -4.30
C ILE A 164 -2.61 3.14 -4.97
N TYR A 165 -3.15 4.31 -4.64
CA TYR A 165 -2.66 5.58 -5.17
C TYR A 165 -1.88 6.33 -4.11
N THR A 166 -0.61 6.63 -4.39
CA THR A 166 0.25 7.40 -3.49
C THR A 166 0.65 8.71 -4.16
N ASP A 167 0.29 9.84 -3.55
CA ASP A 167 0.93 11.12 -3.91
C ASP A 167 2.26 11.25 -3.17
N ILE A 168 3.36 11.03 -3.90
CA ILE A 168 4.70 11.00 -3.31
C ILE A 168 5.18 12.38 -2.86
N SER A 169 4.54 13.47 -3.32
CA SER A 169 4.84 14.82 -2.83
C SER A 169 4.34 15.05 -1.40
N ARG A 170 3.39 14.23 -0.94
CA ARG A 170 2.76 14.35 0.38
C ARG A 170 3.13 13.21 1.33
N ASP A 171 3.65 12.08 0.84
CA ASP A 171 3.92 10.95 1.71
C ASP A 171 4.97 11.26 2.80
N GLY A 172 4.65 10.86 4.04
CA GLY A 172 5.47 11.11 5.23
C GLY A 172 5.59 12.57 5.68
N MET A 173 5.04 13.53 4.93
CA MET A 173 5.12 14.97 5.22
C MET A 173 4.14 15.44 6.29
N LEU A 174 3.11 14.64 6.57
CA LEU A 174 2.01 14.98 7.49
C LEU A 174 1.23 16.26 7.10
N THR A 175 1.22 16.60 5.80
CA THR A 175 0.56 17.79 5.24
C THR A 175 -0.86 17.52 4.74
N GLY A 176 -1.41 16.33 5.01
CA GLY A 176 -2.70 15.88 4.50
C GLY A 176 -2.58 15.15 3.14
N PRO A 177 -3.50 14.23 2.83
CA PRO A 177 -3.53 13.47 1.58
C PRO A 177 -4.00 14.34 0.40
N ASN A 178 -3.77 13.89 -0.83
CA ASN A 178 -4.26 14.57 -2.04
C ASN A 178 -5.71 14.14 -2.34
N ILE A 179 -6.67 14.85 -1.73
CA ILE A 179 -8.11 14.55 -1.83
C ILE A 179 -8.59 14.67 -3.27
N GLU A 180 -8.20 15.72 -3.98
CA GLU A 180 -8.67 16.02 -5.32
C GLU A 180 -8.21 14.94 -6.33
N ALA A 181 -6.92 14.57 -6.30
CA ALA A 181 -6.40 13.53 -7.17
C ALA A 181 -6.97 12.15 -6.84
N THR A 182 -7.15 11.84 -5.56
CA THR A 182 -7.77 10.59 -5.11
C THR A 182 -9.21 10.49 -5.63
N LYS A 183 -10.00 11.55 -5.47
CA LYS A 183 -11.39 11.62 -5.96
C LYS A 183 -11.46 11.44 -7.47
N ALA A 184 -10.62 12.17 -8.21
CA ALA A 184 -10.57 12.05 -9.67
C ALA A 184 -10.23 10.61 -10.14
N LEU A 185 -9.37 9.91 -9.40
CA LEU A 185 -9.03 8.52 -9.70
C LEU A 185 -10.20 7.57 -9.41
N VAL A 186 -10.85 7.72 -8.25
CA VAL A 186 -12.04 6.94 -7.87
C VAL A 186 -13.16 7.09 -8.91
N GLU A 187 -13.40 8.31 -9.39
CA GLU A 187 -14.43 8.59 -10.41
C GLU A 187 -14.08 7.98 -11.79
N ALA A 188 -12.79 7.77 -12.07
CA ALA A 188 -12.33 7.28 -13.37
C ALA A 188 -12.37 5.76 -13.52
N VAL A 189 -12.31 4.98 -12.43
CA VAL A 189 -12.18 3.52 -12.46
C VAL A 189 -13.35 2.82 -11.78
N LYS A 190 -13.53 1.53 -12.09
CA LYS A 190 -14.57 0.69 -11.46
C LYS A 190 -14.03 -0.23 -10.37
N VAL A 191 -12.71 -0.38 -10.30
CA VAL A 191 -12.04 -1.21 -9.29
C VAL A 191 -11.84 -0.41 -8.00
N PRO A 192 -11.78 -1.07 -6.82
CA PRO A 192 -11.38 -0.47 -5.56
C PRO A 192 -10.15 0.45 -5.68
N VAL A 193 -10.23 1.63 -5.08
CA VAL A 193 -9.11 2.56 -4.92
C VAL A 193 -8.79 2.71 -3.43
N ILE A 194 -7.51 2.66 -3.11
CA ILE A 194 -6.96 2.85 -1.77
C ILE A 194 -6.08 4.10 -1.80
N ALA A 195 -6.39 5.08 -0.96
CA ALA A 195 -5.57 6.27 -0.81
C ALA A 195 -4.33 5.95 0.05
N SER A 196 -3.17 6.45 -0.35
CA SER A 196 -1.92 6.35 0.41
C SER A 196 -1.16 7.67 0.39
N GLY A 197 -0.45 7.94 1.48
CA GLY A 197 0.41 9.12 1.61
C GLY A 197 -0.27 10.36 2.17
N GLY A 198 0.43 11.04 3.08
CA GLY A 198 0.07 12.38 3.57
C GLY A 198 -0.92 12.43 4.74
N VAL A 199 -1.65 11.35 5.03
CA VAL A 199 -2.58 11.26 6.16
C VAL A 199 -1.87 11.55 7.48
N SER A 200 -2.35 12.57 8.21
CA SER A 200 -1.75 13.00 9.48
C SER A 200 -2.74 13.18 10.62
N SER A 201 -4.03 13.27 10.32
CA SER A 201 -5.08 13.53 11.31
C SER A 201 -6.37 12.75 11.02
N LEU A 202 -7.25 12.67 12.03
CA LEU A 202 -8.62 12.15 11.86
C LEU A 202 -9.44 13.01 10.89
N GLU A 203 -9.17 14.32 10.83
CA GLU A 203 -9.83 15.23 9.89
C GLU A 203 -9.49 14.87 8.42
N ASP A 204 -8.25 14.45 8.14
CA ASP A 204 -7.90 13.93 6.80
C ASP A 204 -8.70 12.68 6.45
N ILE A 205 -8.84 11.76 7.40
CA ILE A 205 -9.63 10.53 7.23
C ILE A 205 -11.09 10.89 6.98
N LYS A 206 -11.64 11.86 7.72
CA LYS A 206 -13.01 12.35 7.52
C LYS A 206 -13.22 12.92 6.13
N ARG A 207 -12.26 13.69 5.60
CA ARG A 207 -12.33 14.23 4.24
C ARG A 207 -12.24 13.13 3.18
N LEU A 208 -11.37 12.15 3.37
CA LEU A 208 -11.29 10.98 2.48
C LEU A 208 -12.58 10.16 2.52
N ALA A 209 -13.21 10.02 3.68
CA ALA A 209 -14.49 9.31 3.83
C ALA A 209 -15.66 9.96 3.07
N GLN A 210 -15.54 11.24 2.70
CA GLN A 210 -16.52 11.93 1.86
C GLN A 210 -16.40 11.57 0.37
N ILE A 211 -15.33 10.89 -0.04
CA ILE A 211 -15.17 10.41 -1.41
C ILE A 211 -15.98 9.11 -1.55
N GLU A 212 -17.11 9.20 -2.25
CA GLU A 212 -17.95 8.04 -2.56
C GLU A 212 -17.14 6.97 -3.28
N ASN A 213 -17.33 5.69 -2.91
CA ASN A 213 -16.63 4.53 -3.48
C ASN A 213 -15.11 4.46 -3.22
N LEU A 214 -14.52 5.36 -2.42
CA LEU A 214 -13.17 5.15 -1.92
C LEU A 214 -13.15 3.93 -0.99
N TRP A 215 -12.34 2.91 -1.35
CA TRP A 215 -12.38 1.63 -0.63
C TRP A 215 -11.70 1.73 0.72
N GLY A 216 -10.54 2.38 0.78
CA GLY A 216 -9.78 2.51 2.01
C GLY A 216 -8.67 3.55 1.96
N VAL A 217 -8.01 3.72 3.10
CA VAL A 217 -6.86 4.61 3.27
C VAL A 217 -5.77 3.92 4.05
N ILE A 218 -4.55 3.97 3.54
CA ILE A 218 -3.35 3.50 4.22
C ILE A 218 -2.83 4.57 5.18
N THR A 219 -2.58 4.18 6.42
CA THR A 219 -1.96 5.04 7.43
C THR A 219 -0.75 4.34 8.07
N GLY A 220 0.38 5.03 8.04
CA GLY A 220 1.64 4.53 8.63
C GLY A 220 2.06 5.43 9.77
N LYS A 221 2.94 6.40 9.50
CA LYS A 221 3.56 7.27 10.52
C LYS A 221 2.59 7.83 11.57
N ALA A 222 1.40 8.28 11.16
CA ALA A 222 0.44 8.94 12.04
C ALA A 222 -0.09 8.04 13.17
N ILE A 223 -0.29 6.73 12.90
CA ILE A 223 -0.74 5.79 13.93
C ILE A 223 0.41 5.34 14.85
N TYR A 224 1.64 5.25 14.34
CA TYR A 224 2.80 4.94 15.17
C TYR A 224 3.18 6.11 16.09
N SER A 225 3.02 7.35 15.64
CA SER A 225 3.30 8.54 16.45
C SER A 225 2.17 8.90 17.42
N GLY A 226 1.03 8.20 17.37
CA GLY A 226 -0.17 8.51 18.15
C GLY A 226 -0.92 9.77 17.69
N ALA A 227 -0.60 10.32 16.52
CA ALA A 227 -1.34 11.44 15.95
C ALA A 227 -2.75 11.02 15.49
N ILE A 228 -2.91 9.74 15.14
CA ILE A 228 -4.20 9.10 14.88
C ILE A 228 -4.31 7.89 15.79
N ASN A 229 -5.41 7.81 16.54
CA ASN A 229 -5.82 6.57 17.18
C ASN A 229 -6.54 5.70 16.13
N LEU A 230 -6.02 4.49 15.86
CA LEU A 230 -6.55 3.63 14.80
C LEU A 230 -7.99 3.20 15.08
N LYS A 231 -8.29 2.81 16.32
CA LYS A 231 -9.63 2.39 16.73
C LYS A 231 -10.66 3.52 16.55
N GLU A 232 -10.32 4.72 16.98
CA GLU A 232 -11.17 5.91 16.77
C GLU A 232 -11.38 6.20 15.28
N ALA A 233 -10.33 6.07 14.46
CA ALA A 233 -10.44 6.24 13.02
C ALA A 233 -11.38 5.22 12.37
N ILE A 234 -11.31 3.96 12.77
CA ILE A 234 -12.19 2.88 12.29
C ILE A 234 -13.64 3.16 12.70
N GLU A 235 -13.88 3.46 13.98
CA GLU A 235 -15.22 3.78 14.50
C GLU A 235 -15.85 5.00 13.82
N MET A 236 -15.04 5.97 13.40
CA MET A 236 -15.51 7.17 12.71
C MET A 236 -16.03 6.87 11.30
N VAL A 237 -15.42 5.95 10.56
CA VAL A 237 -15.77 5.66 9.15
C VAL A 237 -16.78 4.53 8.96
N ASN A 238 -17.12 3.84 10.06
CA ASN A 238 -18.16 2.82 10.11
C ASN A 238 -19.54 3.36 10.53
N LYS A 239 -19.61 4.64 10.92
CA LYS A 239 -20.86 5.35 11.24
C LYS A 239 -21.48 5.96 9.99
#